data_AF-A0AAV9TJA6-F1
#
_entry.id   AF-A0AAV9TJA6-F1
#
_cell.length_a   1.000
_cell.length_b   1.000
_cell.length_c   1.000
_cell.angle_alpha   90.00
_cell.angle_beta   90.00
_cell.angle_gamma   90.00
#
_symmetry.space_group_name_H-M   'P 1'
#
loop_
_entity.id
_entity.type
_entity.pdbx_description
1 polymer ?
#
loop_
_entity_poly.entity_id
_entity_poly.type
_entity_poly.pdbx_seq_one_letter_code
_entity_poly.pdbx_strand_id
1 'polypeptide(L)' 'CSSQCKRNVYVEGVTAYGGGEIVGINSNYGDTATLKNVCTDAKVKCQMYTGCAGGCEPSKSGVCSG' A
#
# COMPACT_ATOMS: atom_id res chain seq x y z
N CYS A 1 10.65 9.35 5.96
CA CYS A 1 11.42 8.56 6.95
C CYS A 1 12.91 8.69 6.66
N SER A 2 13.77 8.91 7.67
CA SER A 2 15.24 8.96 7.51
C SER A 2 15.85 7.58 7.27
N SER A 3 15.26 6.53 7.84
CA SER A 3 15.53 5.12 7.54
C SER A 3 14.22 4.39 7.24
N GLN A 4 14.19 3.50 6.25
CA GLN A 4 12.99 2.75 5.86
C GLN A 4 13.12 1.29 6.28
N CYS A 5 12.14 0.81 7.05
CA CYS A 5 12.03 -0.58 7.50
C CYS A 5 10.99 -1.31 6.65
N LYS A 6 11.12 -2.64 6.54
CA LYS A 6 10.04 -3.49 6.02
C LYS A 6 8.80 -3.35 6.89
N ARG A 7 7.64 -3.15 6.28
CA ARG A 7 6.32 -3.11 6.92
C ARG A 7 5.43 -4.24 6.40
N ASN A 8 4.56 -4.76 7.26
CA ASN A 8 3.53 -5.72 6.87
C ASN A 8 2.18 -5.16 7.31
N VAL A 9 1.25 -4.99 6.37
CA VAL A 9 -0.05 -4.39 6.61
C VAL A 9 -1.13 -5.45 6.42
N TYR A 10 -1.97 -5.65 7.43
CA TYR A 10 -3.10 -6.58 7.38
C TYR A 10 -4.40 -5.82 7.58
N VAL A 11 -5.29 -5.86 6.59
CA VAL A 11 -6.59 -5.17 6.61
C VAL A 11 -7.67 -6.22 6.45
N GLU A 12 -8.50 -6.40 7.47
CA GLU A 12 -9.60 -7.37 7.45
C GLU A 12 -10.94 -6.76 7.86
N GLY A 13 -12.01 -7.12 7.13
CA GLY A 13 -13.39 -6.77 7.48
C GLY A 13 -13.71 -5.29 7.34
N VAL A 14 -13.01 -4.59 6.45
CA VAL A 14 -13.16 -3.14 6.26
C VAL A 14 -14.07 -2.85 5.07
N THR A 15 -14.95 -1.87 5.27
CA THR A 15 -15.72 -1.26 4.20
C THR A 15 -15.26 0.19 4.00
N ALA A 16 -14.82 0.54 2.79
CA ALA A 16 -14.31 1.88 2.47
C ALA A 16 -14.92 2.41 1.17
N TYR A 17 -15.45 3.64 1.20
CA TYR A 17 -16.12 4.29 0.06
C TYR A 17 -15.55 5.68 -0.23
N GLY A 18 -15.62 6.10 -1.50
CA GLY A 18 -15.22 7.44 -1.93
C GLY A 18 -13.71 7.69 -1.90
N GLY A 19 -12.91 6.62 -1.88
CA GLY A 19 -11.44 6.67 -1.79
C GLY A 19 -10.72 6.50 -3.13
N GLY A 20 -9.40 6.71 -3.12
CA GLY A 20 -8.51 6.40 -4.25
C GLY A 20 -7.88 5.03 -4.11
N GLU A 21 -7.05 4.88 -3.08
CA GLU A 21 -6.28 3.68 -2.78
C GLU A 21 -6.57 3.19 -1.36
N ILE A 22 -6.64 1.86 -1.13
CA ILE A 22 -6.84 1.32 0.23
C ILE A 22 -5.53 1.14 0.98
N VAL A 23 -4.52 0.55 0.35
CA VAL A 23 -3.17 0.44 0.93
C VAL A 23 -2.08 0.80 -0.09
N GLY A 24 -0.98 1.35 0.42
CA GLY A 24 0.25 1.62 -0.31
C GLY A 24 1.44 0.88 0.31
N ILE A 25 2.21 0.14 -0.48
CA ILE A 25 3.40 -0.60 -0.03
C ILE A 25 4.63 -0.23 -0.85
N ASN A 26 5.81 -0.21 -0.21
CA ASN A 26 7.09 -0.04 -0.89
C ASN A 26 7.67 -1.41 -1.25
N SER A 27 7.53 -1.83 -2.51
CA SER A 27 7.94 -3.16 -2.95
C SER A 27 9.46 -3.36 -2.85
N ASN A 28 10.24 -2.31 -3.10
CA ASN A 28 11.70 -2.32 -3.00
C ASN A 28 12.23 -2.45 -1.55
N TYR A 29 11.40 -2.15 -0.55
CA TYR A 29 11.73 -2.40 0.87
C TYR A 29 11.14 -3.73 1.39
N GLY A 30 10.52 -4.52 0.51
CA GLY A 30 9.94 -5.81 0.85
C GLY A 30 8.66 -5.71 1.65
N ASP A 31 7.96 -4.58 1.59
CA ASP A 31 6.67 -4.40 2.26
C ASP A 31 5.66 -5.44 1.75
N THR A 32 4.76 -5.86 2.64
CA THR A 32 3.64 -6.74 2.29
C THR A 32 2.32 -6.14 2.71
N ALA A 33 1.26 -6.48 1.97
CA ALA A 33 -0.11 -6.17 2.30
C ALA A 33 -0.95 -7.43 2.17
N THR A 34 -1.90 -7.59 3.08
CA THR A 34 -2.95 -8.62 3.01
C THR A 34 -4.29 -7.96 3.24
N LEU A 35 -5.19 -8.09 2.27
CA LEU A 35 -6.53 -7.53 2.28
C LEU A 35 -7.53 -8.68 2.27
N LYS A 36 -8.26 -8.84 3.37
CA LYS A 36 -9.24 -9.91 3.54
C LYS A 36 -10.61 -9.34 3.86
N ASN A 37 -11.66 -9.83 3.19
CA ASN A 37 -13.03 -9.35 3.41
C ASN A 37 -13.15 -7.82 3.31
N VAL A 38 -12.43 -7.20 2.36
CA VAL A 38 -12.48 -5.74 2.13
C VAL A 38 -13.51 -5.42 1.05
N CYS A 39 -14.53 -4.65 1.43
CA CYS A 39 -15.54 -4.12 0.53
C CYS A 39 -15.20 -2.66 0.19
N THR A 40 -15.04 -2.33 -1.09
CA THR A 40 -14.70 -0.96 -1.46
C THR A 40 -15.02 -0.63 -2.91
N ASP A 41 -15.29 0.64 -3.18
CA ASP A 41 -15.38 1.25 -4.51
C ASP A 41 -14.04 1.85 -5.01
N ALA A 42 -12.97 1.74 -4.21
CA ALA A 42 -11.66 2.27 -4.55
C ALA A 42 -11.16 1.66 -5.86
N LYS A 43 -10.62 2.52 -6.74
CA LYS A 43 -10.11 2.10 -8.06
C LYS A 43 -8.90 1.17 -7.93
N VAL A 44 -8.09 1.36 -6.90
CA VAL A 44 -6.89 0.57 -6.64
C VAL A 44 -6.90 0.10 -5.20
N LYS A 45 -7.04 -1.21 -4.98
CA LYS A 45 -7.06 -1.75 -3.61
C LYS A 45 -5.66 -1.75 -2.98
N CYS A 46 -4.63 -2.08 -3.74
CA CYS A 46 -3.26 -2.16 -3.25
C CYS A 46 -2.31 -1.54 -4.27
N GLN A 47 -1.75 -0.38 -3.93
CA GLN A 47 -0.81 0.37 -4.76
C GLN A 47 0.64 0.04 -4.34
N MET A 48 1.48 -0.31 -5.31
CA MET A 48 2.91 -0.45 -5.08
C MET A 48 3.65 0.84 -5.42
N TYR A 49 4.66 1.12 -4.62
CA TYR A 49 5.58 2.24 -4.77
C TYR A 49 7.03 1.76 -4.74
N THR A 50 7.91 2.53 -5.37
CA THR A 50 9.34 2.48 -5.14
C THR A 50 9.65 3.51 -4.06
N GLY A 51 9.80 3.02 -2.82
CA GLY A 51 10.10 3.82 -1.65
C GLY A 51 11.50 4.43 -1.71
N CYS A 52 11.69 5.53 -0.98
CA CYS A 52 12.99 6.16 -0.83
C CYS A 52 13.19 6.73 0.60
N ALA A 53 14.43 7.01 0.96
CA ALA A 53 14.82 7.55 2.27
C ALA A 53 15.19 9.04 2.16
N GLY A 54 15.01 9.80 3.24
CA GLY A 54 15.46 11.21 3.28
C GLY A 54 14.47 12.23 2.70
N GLY A 55 13.16 11.93 2.72
CA GLY A 55 12.11 12.94 2.43
C GLY A 55 11.73 13.09 0.96
N CYS A 56 12.32 12.31 0.07
CA CYS A 56 11.88 12.17 -1.32
C CYS A 56 10.48 11.54 -1.40
N GLU A 57 9.75 11.91 -2.44
CA GLU A 57 8.43 11.36 -2.72
C GLU A 57 8.57 10.04 -3.50
N PRO A 58 7.95 8.95 -3.03
CA PRO A 58 8.04 7.65 -3.69
C PRO A 58 7.18 7.61 -4.96
N SER A 59 7.70 6.97 -6.01
CA SER A 59 7.01 6.85 -7.29
C SER A 59 6.17 5.58 -7.37
N LYS A 60 5.05 5.62 -8.10
CA LYS A 60 4.21 4.44 -8.34
C LYS A 60 4.97 3.41 -9.18
N SER A 61 4.96 2.15 -8.73
CA SER A 61 5.69 1.05 -9.37
C SER A 61 4.80 -0.09 -9.85
N GLY A 62 3.50 -0.07 -9.52
CA GLY A 62 2.54 -1.06 -9.98
C GLY A 62 1.38 -1.24 -9.00
N VAL A 63 0.69 -2.37 -9.09
CA VAL A 63 -0.38 -2.75 -8.15
C VAL A 63 -0.07 -4.11 -7.53
N CYS A 64 -0.49 -4.32 -6.29
CA CYS A 64 -0.39 -5.60 -5.60
C CYS A 64 -1.70 -6.36 -5.62
N SER A 65 -1.60 -7.69 -5.56
CA SER A 65 -2.76 -8.58 -5.59
C SER A 65 -3.66 -8.44 -4.36
N GLY A 66 -3.12 -7.90 -3.25
CA GLY A 66 -3.83 -7.80 -1.97
C GLY A 66 -3.99 -9.15 -1.28
#